data_AF-A0A842NTV6-F1
#
_entry.id   AF-A0A842NTV6-F1
#
_cell.length_a   1.000
_cell.length_b   1.000
_cell.length_c   1.000
_cell.angle_alpha   90.00
_cell.angle_beta   90.00
_cell.angle_gamma   90.00
#
_symmetry.space_group_name_H-M   'P 1'
#
loop_
_entity.id
_entity.type
_entity.pdbx_description
1 polymer ?
#
loop_
_entity_poly.entity_id
_entity_poly.type
_entity_poly.pdbx_seq_one_letter_code
_entity_poly.pdbx_strand_id
1 'polypeptide(L)'
;MLSEKGKYAAATENRRFVWAEIIWPLILEINDITFSLKQFQEKREKVCKEKNTTITIASRGLVSLVLKGILLRENELYSINYKLIPYMRLKAKCDYATAIHEVRIK
;
A
#
# COMPACT_ATOMS: atom_id res chain seq x y z
N MET A 1 -30.33 9.05 -5.80
CA MET A 1 -29.11 9.56 -5.13
C MET A 1 -28.26 8.36 -4.74
N LEU A 2 -27.09 8.17 -5.34
CA LEU A 2 -26.13 7.18 -4.86
C LEU A 2 -25.66 7.66 -3.48
N SER A 3 -25.98 6.91 -2.42
CA SER A 3 -25.55 7.26 -1.06
C SER A 3 -24.04 7.41 -1.04
N GLU A 4 -23.53 8.54 -0.58
CA GLU A 4 -22.08 8.73 -0.43
C GLU A 4 -21.50 7.60 0.42
N LYS A 5 -20.42 7.00 -0.06
CA LYS A 5 -19.77 5.86 0.57
C LYS A 5 -19.32 6.28 1.98
N GLY A 6 -19.72 5.53 3.01
CA GLY A 6 -19.37 5.85 4.39
C GLY A 6 -17.85 5.93 4.61
N LYS A 7 -17.41 6.79 5.53
CA LYS A 7 -15.97 7.11 5.79
C LYS A 7 -15.07 5.88 5.92
N TYR A 8 -15.53 4.84 6.60
CA TYR A 8 -14.77 3.59 6.81
C TYR A 8 -14.59 2.77 5.52
N ALA A 9 -15.62 2.74 4.67
CA ALA A 9 -15.57 2.05 3.38
C ALA A 9 -14.60 2.76 2.44
N ALA A 10 -14.66 4.09 2.37
CA ALA A 10 -13.72 4.90 1.60
C ALA A 10 -12.27 4.71 2.07
N ALA A 11 -12.02 4.69 3.38
CA ALA A 11 -10.67 4.43 3.90
C ALA A 11 -10.14 3.03 3.54
N THR A 12 -11.01 2.02 3.51
CA THR A 12 -10.63 0.66 3.11
C THR A 12 -10.30 0.56 1.63
N GLU A 13 -11.09 1.23 0.79
CA GLU A 13 -10.82 1.32 -0.64
C GLU A 13 -9.47 2.01 -0.92
N ASN A 14 -9.18 3.12 -0.24
CA ASN A 14 -7.89 3.80 -0.37
C ASN A 14 -6.72 2.88 0.01
N ARG A 15 -6.84 2.09 1.09
CA ARG A 15 -5.81 1.10 1.46
C ARG A 15 -5.63 0.03 0.39
N ARG A 16 -6.74 -0.53 -0.13
CA ARG A 16 -6.70 -1.56 -1.18
C ARG A 16 -6.03 -1.02 -2.45
N PHE A 17 -6.42 0.18 -2.87
CA PHE A 17 -5.85 0.86 -4.02
C PHE A 17 -4.34 1.07 -3.86
N VAL A 18 -3.92 1.72 -2.76
CA VAL A 18 -2.50 2.01 -2.54
C VAL A 18 -1.66 0.75 -2.44
N TRP A 19 -2.16 -0.27 -1.75
CA TRP A 19 -1.46 -1.54 -1.65
C TRP A 19 -1.30 -2.21 -3.02
N ALA A 20 -2.41 -2.40 -3.76
CA ALA A 20 -2.42 -3.19 -4.99
C ALA A 20 -1.74 -2.47 -6.16
N GLU A 21 -1.86 -1.15 -6.25
CA GLU A 21 -1.45 -0.40 -7.43
C GLU A 21 -0.10 0.30 -7.27
N ILE A 22 0.32 0.57 -6.03
CA ILE A 22 1.52 1.36 -5.75
C ILE A 22 2.53 0.54 -4.97
N ILE A 23 2.19 0.13 -3.74
CA ILE A 23 3.17 -0.41 -2.79
C ILE A 23 3.63 -1.82 -3.18
N TRP A 24 2.70 -2.75 -3.40
CA TRP A 24 3.07 -4.12 -3.73
C TRP A 24 3.83 -4.20 -5.07
N PRO A 25 3.39 -3.53 -6.15
CA PRO A 25 4.18 -3.46 -7.38
C PRO A 25 5.56 -2.82 -7.16
N LEU A 26 5.65 -1.72 -6.38
CA LEU A 26 6.93 -1.06 -6.10
C LEU A 26 7.92 -2.01 -5.42
N ILE A 27 7.48 -2.71 -4.38
CA ILE A 27 8.29 -3.71 -3.65
C ILE A 27 8.80 -4.81 -4.60
N LEU A 28 7.94 -5.33 -5.48
CA LEU A 28 8.32 -6.35 -6.45
C LEU A 28 9.27 -5.82 -7.53
N GLU A 29 9.11 -4.55 -7.94
CA GLU A 29 9.96 -3.89 -8.93
C GLU A 29 11.37 -3.62 -8.42
N ILE A 30 11.50 -3.13 -7.18
CA ILE A 30 12.81 -2.89 -6.56
C ILE A 30 13.43 -4.18 -6.00
N ASN A 31 12.62 -5.22 -5.81
CA ASN A 31 13.02 -6.50 -5.22
C ASN A 31 13.72 -6.33 -3.84
N ASP A 32 13.20 -5.38 -3.06
CA ASP A 32 13.67 -5.02 -1.72
C ASP A 32 12.44 -4.86 -0.82
N ILE A 33 12.59 -5.18 0.46
CA ILE A 33 11.56 -5.00 1.47
C ILE A 33 11.36 -3.53 1.85
N THR A 34 12.31 -2.67 1.49
CA THR A 34 12.36 -1.24 1.85
C THR A 34 12.25 -0.34 0.62
N PHE A 35 11.51 0.75 0.74
CA PHE A 35 11.45 1.82 -0.26
C PHE A 35 11.47 3.20 0.40
N SER A 36 11.97 4.19 -0.32
CA SER A 36 11.99 5.59 0.12
C SER A 36 10.66 6.31 -0.17
N LEU A 37 10.39 7.40 0.56
CA LEU A 37 9.25 8.27 0.26
C LEU A 37 9.27 8.76 -1.20
N LYS A 38 10.46 9.04 -1.74
CA LYS A 38 10.63 9.49 -3.13
C LYS A 38 10.17 8.42 -4.12
N GLN A 39 10.61 7.17 -3.95
CA GLN A 39 10.18 6.05 -4.80
C GLN A 39 8.64 5.85 -4.75
N PHE A 40 8.04 5.99 -3.57
CA PHE A 40 6.59 5.99 -3.44
C PHE A 40 5.93 7.14 -4.20
N GLN A 41 6.45 8.37 -4.06
CA GLN A 41 5.89 9.56 -4.71
C GLN A 41 5.94 9.43 -6.24
N GLU A 42 7.05 8.98 -6.80
CA GLU A 42 7.25 8.74 -8.23
C GLU A 42 6.26 7.69 -8.76
N LYS A 43 6.17 6.53 -8.09
CA LYS A 43 5.23 5.46 -8.47
C LYS A 43 3.79 5.94 -8.39
N ARG A 44 3.43 6.64 -7.31
CA ARG A 44 2.10 7.21 -7.10
C ARG A 44 1.72 8.17 -8.22
N GLU A 45 2.62 9.07 -8.60
CA GLU A 45 2.35 10.04 -9.68
C GLU A 45 2.07 9.35 -11.00
N LYS A 46 2.87 8.34 -11.36
CA LYS A 46 2.64 7.52 -12.55
C LYS A 46 1.26 6.85 -12.52
N VAL A 47 0.94 6.14 -11.44
CA VAL A 47 -0.34 5.42 -11.29
C VAL A 47 -1.53 6.38 -11.27
N CYS A 48 -1.42 7.53 -10.59
CA CYS A 48 -2.51 8.51 -10.53
C CYS A 48 -2.79 9.14 -11.91
N LYS A 49 -1.74 9.40 -12.71
CA LYS A 49 -1.88 9.85 -14.10
C LYS A 49 -2.55 8.79 -14.97
N GLU A 50 -2.10 7.54 -14.88
CA GLU A 50 -2.64 6.42 -15.69
C GLU A 50 -4.10 6.08 -15.35
N LYS A 51 -4.48 6.16 -14.06
CA LYS A 51 -5.82 5.76 -13.58
C LYS A 51 -6.78 6.94 -13.36
N ASN A 52 -6.39 8.15 -13.75
CA ASN A 52 -7.15 9.38 -13.53
C ASN A 52 -7.67 9.53 -12.08
N THR A 53 -6.78 9.30 -11.10
CA THR A 53 -7.11 9.33 -9.67
C THR A 53 -6.35 10.43 -8.94
N THR A 54 -6.81 10.82 -7.74
CA THR A 54 -6.17 11.89 -6.98
C THR A 54 -5.02 11.40 -6.10
N ILE A 55 -3.93 12.18 -6.09
CA ILE A 55 -2.77 11.99 -5.20
C ILE A 55 -3.19 11.92 -3.72
N THR A 56 -4.22 12.68 -3.34
CA THR A 56 -4.75 12.75 -1.97
C THR A 56 -5.27 11.41 -1.47
N ILE A 57 -5.94 10.63 -2.33
CA ILE A 57 -6.40 9.28 -1.99
C ILE A 57 -5.21 8.37 -1.66
N ALA A 58 -4.16 8.45 -2.48
CA ALA A 58 -2.98 7.61 -2.32
C ALA A 58 -2.18 7.96 -1.04
N SER A 59 -2.00 9.25 -0.75
CA SER A 59 -1.32 9.68 0.48
C SER A 59 -2.06 9.23 1.75
N ARG A 60 -3.41 9.30 1.76
CA ARG A 60 -4.22 8.80 2.88
C ARG A 60 -4.13 7.28 3.04
N GLY A 61 -4.09 6.55 1.92
CA GLY A 61 -3.92 5.10 1.95
C GLY A 61 -2.57 4.68 2.54
N LEU A 62 -1.47 5.35 2.18
CA LEU A 62 -0.13 5.09 2.73
C LEU A 62 -0.11 5.20 4.26
N VAL A 63 -0.56 6.34 4.80
CA VAL A 63 -0.64 6.56 6.25
C VAL A 63 -1.49 5.47 6.91
N SER A 64 -2.60 5.10 6.27
CA SER A 64 -3.47 4.08 6.82
C SER A 64 -2.87 2.67 6.79
N LEU A 65 -2.01 2.34 5.83
CA LEU A 65 -1.26 1.07 5.81
C LEU A 65 -0.24 1.01 6.95
N VAL A 66 0.43 2.13 7.26
CA VAL A 66 1.32 2.25 8.43
C VAL A 66 0.55 2.03 9.73
N LEU A 67 -0.60 2.70 9.91
CA LEU A 67 -1.47 2.50 11.07
C LEU A 67 -2.02 1.08 11.23
N LYS A 68 -2.00 0.27 10.16
CA LYS A 68 -2.38 -1.14 10.20
C LYS A 68 -1.21 -2.10 10.39
N GLY A 69 0.01 -1.60 10.51
CA GLY A 69 1.22 -2.40 10.69
C GLY A 69 1.64 -3.19 9.45
N ILE A 70 1.00 -2.95 8.29
CA ILE A 70 1.40 -3.54 7.01
C ILE A 70 2.71 -2.92 6.54
N LEU A 71 2.85 -1.62 6.78
CA LEU A 71 4.07 -0.87 6.55
C LEU A 71 4.64 -0.39 7.88
N LEU A 72 5.96 -0.39 7.97
CA LEU A 72 6.72 0.28 9.01
C LEU A 72 7.35 1.53 8.39
N ARG A 73 7.46 2.63 9.14
CA ARG A 73 8.10 3.86 8.69
C ARG A 73 9.23 4.22 9.63
N GLU A 74 10.39 4.50 9.06
CA GLU A 74 11.56 5.05 9.75
C GLU A 74 12.08 6.24 8.94
N ASN A 75 11.85 7.45 9.44
CA ASN A 75 12.13 8.70 8.72
C ASN A 75 11.50 8.72 7.32
N GLU A 76 12.33 8.71 6.28
CA GLU A 76 11.96 8.75 4.86
C GLU A 76 11.99 7.36 4.20
N LEU A 77 12.17 6.30 5.00
CA LEU A 77 12.12 4.92 4.57
C LEU A 77 10.85 4.25 5.08
N TYR A 78 10.33 3.36 4.26
CA TYR A 78 9.22 2.49 4.56
C TYR A 78 9.63 1.05 4.28
N SER A 79 9.17 0.12 5.09
CA SER A 79 9.38 -1.31 4.86
C SER A 79 8.08 -2.09 5.01
N ILE A 80 7.97 -3.21 4.28
CA ILE A 80 6.88 -4.15 4.49
C ILE A 80 7.08 -4.91 5.80
N ASN A 81 5.97 -5.28 6.44
CA ASN A 81 6.01 -6.17 7.60
C ASN A 81 6.75 -7.48 7.26
N TYR A 82 7.56 -7.98 8.19
CA TYR A 82 8.38 -9.18 7.98
C TYR A 82 7.56 -10.41 7.56
N LYS A 83 6.29 -10.50 7.98
CA LYS A 83 5.36 -11.58 7.61
C LYS A 83 5.05 -11.61 6.10
N LEU A 84 5.29 -10.51 5.39
CA LEU A 84 5.05 -10.39 3.94
C LEU A 84 6.29 -10.69 3.10
N ILE A 85 7.47 -10.82 3.73
CA ILE A 85 8.73 -11.14 3.03
C ILE A 85 8.65 -12.45 2.23
N PRO A 86 8.05 -13.54 2.73
CA PRO A 86 7.90 -14.77 1.95
C PRO A 86 7.12 -14.53 0.64
N TYR A 87 6.06 -13.73 0.68
CA TYR A 87 5.27 -13.40 -0.50
C TYR A 87 6.10 -12.62 -1.53
N MET A 88 6.95 -11.69 -1.08
CA MET A 88 7.83 -10.92 -1.96
C MET A 88 8.86 -11.83 -2.61
N ARG A 89 9.55 -12.66 -1.82
CA ARG A 89 10.59 -13.59 -2.31
C ARG A 89 10.06 -14.58 -3.35
N LEU A 90 8.83 -15.05 -3.16
CA LEU A 90 8.15 -15.96 -4.07
C LEU A 90 7.46 -15.24 -5.23
N LYS A 91 7.50 -13.89 -5.27
CA LYS A 91 6.70 -13.05 -6.18
C LYS A 91 5.22 -13.46 -6.20
N ALA A 92 4.73 -13.90 -5.05
CA ALA A 92 3.38 -14.41 -4.90
C ALA A 92 2.35 -13.27 -4.97
N LYS A 93 1.12 -13.60 -5.32
CA LYS A 93 0.00 -12.67 -5.18
C LYS A 93 -0.22 -12.39 -3.70
N CYS A 94 -0.09 -11.13 -3.30
CA CYS A 94 -0.44 -10.66 -1.95
C CYS A 94 -1.37 -9.46 -2.09
N ASP A 95 -2.67 -9.68 -2.01
CA ASP A 95 -3.63 -8.57 -1.98
C ASP A 95 -3.73 -7.96 -0.57
N TYR A 96 -4.48 -6.86 -0.44
CA TYR A 96 -4.61 -6.17 0.84
C TYR A 96 -5.27 -7.06 1.92
N ALA A 97 -6.21 -7.94 1.53
CA ALA A 97 -6.90 -8.83 2.45
C ALA A 97 -5.94 -9.88 3.03
N THR A 98 -5.07 -10.41 2.19
CA THR A 98 -3.97 -11.30 2.59
C THR A 98 -3.01 -10.55 3.48
N ALA A 99 -2.51 -9.38 3.05
CA ALA A 99 -1.53 -8.60 3.80
C ALA A 99 -2.02 -8.24 5.21
N ILE A 100 -3.28 -7.78 5.35
CA ILE A 100 -3.83 -7.43 6.66
C ILE A 100 -4.10 -8.66 7.53
N HIS A 101 -4.42 -9.80 6.93
CA HIS A 101 -4.63 -11.05 7.65
C HIS A 101 -3.32 -11.54 8.27
N GLU A 102 -2.27 -11.66 7.45
CA GLU A 102 -0.94 -12.08 7.88
C GLU A 102 -0.40 -11.22 9.03
N VAL A 103 -0.51 -9.90 8.89
CA VAL A 103 -0.03 -8.94 9.89
C VAL A 103 -0.80 -9.02 11.22
N ARG A 104 -2.06 -9.45 11.20
CA ARG A 104 -2.92 -9.50 12.39
C ARG A 104 -2.89 -10.84 13.12
N ILE A 105 -2.57 -11.92 12.43
CA ILE A 105 -2.38 -13.21 13.09
C ILE A 105 -1.26 -13.03 14.12
N LYS A 106 -1.47 -13.50 15.36
CA LYS A 106 -0.43 -13.47 16.39
C LYS A 106 0.58 -14.56 16.11
#